data_AF-Q4CXW2-F1
#
_entry.id   AF-Q4CXW2-F1
#
_cell.length_a   1.000
_cell.length_b   1.000
_cell.length_c   1.000
_cell.angle_alpha   90.00
_cell.angle_beta   90.00
_cell.angle_gamma   90.00
#
_symmetry.space_group_name_H-M   'P 1'
#
loop_
_entity.id
_entity.type
_entity.pdbx_description
1 polymer ?
#
loop_
_entity_poly.entity_id
_entity_poly.type
_entity_poly.pdbx_seq_one_letter_code
_entity_poly.pdbx_strand_id
1 'polypeptide(L)'
;MSLTLWSGVNPENARTHKLLAAAALANVAVTLKACEYGRENETAEYCRNCSPCGRYPVLQTEEGCVFESNAILRHIARLDRSGGFLYGRTPLEGSQVDMWLDFSATELDAASEPFVHHAFRGEPLPANAMDRVHEVLRALEAWLETRTFLVGERMTVADVAVAFALQWHYRLNGAEGEALTKKYRNAYRLYNTVMQQPKTVEVLRSQGATFGPVKAERKGKDAAAPARAEKKPKAAAAAADGAEEEDEAPREKKKPNPLDELPPSPFVLDAFKREYSNTDTRTVAAPYFFQHYDAAGYTTFWCRYKYNEDNKMQFMTANLIRGWFQRMEHVRKYAFGVALIIGEERRHDIVALWVFRGRGMPAIVEDVEDTELFDWEEVADVAAQRERITDYLCWEGPTIPRPVLEGRVFK
;
A
#
# COMPACT_ATOMS: atom_id res chain seq x y z
N MET A 1 11.24 28.39 5.44
CA MET A 1 11.97 27.24 5.99
C MET A 1 12.78 26.61 4.89
N SER A 2 14.07 26.95 4.81
CA SER A 2 15.00 26.21 3.95
C SER A 2 15.31 24.87 4.62
N LEU A 3 15.02 23.77 3.95
CA LEU A 3 15.42 22.43 4.40
C LEU A 3 16.53 21.92 3.49
N THR A 4 17.68 21.57 4.06
CA THR A 4 18.80 21.00 3.31
C THR A 4 19.10 19.60 3.81
N LEU A 5 18.98 18.60 2.93
CA LEU A 5 19.30 17.21 3.22
C LEU A 5 20.76 16.93 2.87
N TRP A 6 21.58 16.69 3.87
CA TRP A 6 22.98 16.29 3.72
C TRP A 6 23.04 14.78 3.56
N SER A 7 23.60 14.30 2.45
CA SER A 7 23.67 12.87 2.16
C SER A 7 24.92 12.51 1.35
N GLY A 8 25.43 11.31 1.60
CA GLY A 8 26.42 10.67 0.72
C GLY A 8 25.89 10.46 -0.71
N VAL A 9 26.78 10.58 -1.69
CA VAL A 9 26.50 10.37 -3.12
C VAL A 9 26.53 8.87 -3.44
N ASN A 10 25.36 8.26 -3.64
CA ASN A 10 25.25 6.90 -4.15
C ASN A 10 23.88 6.74 -4.86
N PRO A 11 23.83 6.35 -6.15
CA PRO A 11 22.58 6.17 -6.90
C PRO A 11 21.70 5.01 -6.41
N GLU A 12 22.18 4.19 -5.47
CA GLU A 12 21.41 3.15 -4.77
C GLU A 12 21.11 3.52 -3.31
N ASN A 13 21.28 4.79 -2.90
CA ASN A 13 21.04 5.23 -1.53
C ASN A 13 19.53 5.28 -1.19
N ALA A 14 18.96 4.11 -0.87
CA ALA A 14 17.54 3.96 -0.54
C ALA A 14 17.09 4.88 0.60
N ARG A 15 17.96 5.18 1.58
CA ARG A 15 17.64 6.09 2.68
C ARG A 15 17.42 7.51 2.18
N THR A 16 18.25 8.01 1.27
CA THR A 16 18.09 9.36 0.69
C THR A 16 16.89 9.44 -0.23
N HIS A 17 16.67 8.44 -1.08
CA HIS A 17 15.50 8.39 -1.96
C HIS A 17 14.20 8.37 -1.17
N LYS A 18 14.13 7.62 -0.06
CA LYS A 18 12.99 7.59 0.86
C LYS A 18 12.62 8.99 1.35
N LEU A 19 13.62 9.78 1.75
CA LEU A 19 13.43 11.13 2.28
C LEU A 19 12.98 12.11 1.20
N LEU A 20 13.58 12.06 0.01
CA LEU A 20 13.20 12.92 -1.12
C LEU A 20 11.79 12.57 -1.63
N ALA A 21 11.44 11.29 -1.69
CA ALA A 21 10.10 10.85 -2.05
C ALA A 21 9.05 11.35 -1.05
N ALA A 22 9.31 11.21 0.26
CA ALA A 22 8.44 11.75 1.29
C ALA A 22 8.29 13.27 1.21
N ALA A 23 9.38 14.00 0.96
CA ALA A 23 9.35 15.45 0.79
C ALA A 23 8.49 15.88 -0.42
N ALA A 24 8.66 15.19 -1.55
CA ALA A 24 7.84 15.43 -2.74
C ALA A 24 6.36 15.14 -2.47
N LEU A 25 6.05 13.99 -1.84
CA LEU A 25 4.68 13.63 -1.45
C LEU A 25 4.06 14.70 -0.54
N ALA A 26 4.81 15.19 0.43
CA ALA A 26 4.41 16.21 1.40
C ALA A 26 4.27 17.63 0.83
N ASN A 27 4.63 17.87 -0.45
CA ASN A 27 4.80 19.23 -1.00
C ASN A 27 5.76 20.10 -0.17
N VAL A 28 6.83 19.49 0.35
CA VAL A 28 7.87 20.15 1.13
C VAL A 28 9.14 20.25 0.30
N ALA A 29 9.60 21.47 0.04
CA ALA A 29 10.84 21.70 -0.69
C ALA A 29 12.06 21.33 0.17
N VAL A 30 12.89 20.42 -0.34
CA VAL A 30 14.14 19.98 0.29
C VAL A 30 15.26 20.07 -0.74
N THR A 31 16.34 20.77 -0.40
CA THR A 31 17.55 20.85 -1.23
C THR A 31 18.51 19.73 -0.83
N LEU A 32 18.90 18.87 -1.78
CA LEU A 32 19.91 17.85 -1.54
C LEU A 32 21.31 18.47 -1.60
N LYS A 33 22.09 18.33 -0.52
CA LYS A 33 23.53 18.61 -0.49
C LYS A 33 24.28 17.29 -0.55
N ALA A 34 24.95 17.06 -1.68
CA ALA A 34 25.89 15.96 -1.85
C ALA A 34 27.09 16.15 -0.91
N CYS A 35 27.42 15.11 -0.14
CA CYS A 35 28.55 15.08 0.78
C CYS A 35 29.42 13.85 0.53
N GLU A 36 30.69 13.93 0.92
CA GLU A 36 31.65 12.82 0.84
C GLU A 36 31.94 12.29 2.24
N TYR A 37 31.84 10.97 2.43
CA TYR A 37 32.31 10.36 3.67
C TYR A 37 33.82 10.58 3.83
N GLY A 38 34.26 11.00 5.01
CA GLY A 38 35.66 11.35 5.30
C GLY A 38 35.97 12.85 5.15
N ARG A 39 34.96 13.68 4.85
CA ARG A 39 35.12 15.14 4.75
C ARG A 39 34.24 15.85 5.77
N GLU A 40 33.02 16.24 5.37
CA GLU A 40 32.20 17.10 6.20
C GLU A 40 31.75 16.37 7.48
N ASN A 41 31.54 15.06 7.39
CA ASN A 41 31.02 14.23 8.47
C ASN A 41 32.03 13.91 9.59
N GLU A 42 33.32 14.17 9.40
CA GLU A 42 34.37 13.91 10.40
C GLU A 42 34.77 15.15 11.20
N THR A 43 34.26 16.33 10.82
CA THR A 43 34.55 17.56 11.55
C THR A 43 33.92 17.52 12.95
N ALA A 44 34.65 18.03 13.95
CA ALA A 44 34.13 18.12 15.32
C ALA A 44 32.84 18.97 15.39
N GLU A 45 32.70 19.96 14.51
CA GLU A 45 31.51 20.79 14.39
C GLU A 45 30.31 19.96 13.88
N TYR A 46 30.47 19.17 12.82
CA TYR A 46 29.41 18.30 12.32
C TYR A 46 28.99 17.26 13.36
N CYS A 47 29.95 16.60 14.01
CA CYS A 47 29.63 15.61 15.05
C CYS A 47 28.87 16.24 16.23
N ARG A 48 29.22 17.49 16.61
CA ARG A 48 28.56 18.19 17.71
C ARG A 48 27.16 18.70 17.35
N ASN A 49 26.97 19.22 16.14
CA ASN A 49 25.76 19.98 15.78
C ASN A 49 24.80 19.23 14.85
N CYS A 50 25.26 18.19 14.16
CA CYS A 50 24.51 17.50 13.11
C CYS A 50 24.21 16.04 13.44
N SER A 51 25.25 15.22 13.67
CA SER A 51 25.11 13.78 13.90
C SER A 51 26.25 13.29 14.79
N PRO A 52 25.99 12.91 16.07
CA PRO A 52 27.03 12.50 17.01
C PRO A 52 27.90 11.33 16.54
N CYS A 53 27.37 10.51 15.63
CA CYS A 53 28.09 9.37 15.03
C CYS A 53 28.77 9.70 13.69
N GLY A 54 28.74 10.96 13.24
CA GLY A 54 29.31 11.37 11.95
C GLY A 54 28.63 10.69 10.75
N ARG A 55 27.32 10.40 10.83
CA ARG A 55 26.57 9.64 9.80
C ARG A 55 25.59 10.52 9.03
N TYR A 56 25.45 10.20 7.75
CA TYR A 56 24.36 10.66 6.89
C TYR A 56 23.20 9.65 6.87
N PRO A 57 21.95 10.09 6.56
CA PRO A 57 21.55 11.46 6.23
C PRO A 57 21.31 12.36 7.45
N VAL A 58 21.41 13.68 7.23
CA VAL A 58 20.99 14.73 8.19
C VAL A 58 20.15 15.77 7.46
N LEU A 59 19.03 16.17 8.05
CA LEU A 59 18.23 17.30 7.59
C LEU A 59 18.59 18.54 8.40
N GLN A 60 19.19 19.52 7.76
CA GLN A 60 19.46 20.83 8.33
C GLN A 60 18.24 21.74 8.16
N THR A 61 17.77 22.31 9.27
CA THR A 61 16.72 23.33 9.33
C THR A 61 17.31 24.65 9.84
N GLU A 62 16.49 25.70 9.88
CA GLU A 62 16.88 27.00 10.47
C GLU A 62 17.07 26.91 12.00
N GLU A 63 16.45 25.92 12.66
CA GLU A 63 16.46 25.76 14.13
C GLU A 63 17.44 24.69 14.62
N GLY A 64 17.96 23.86 13.72
CA GLY A 64 18.89 22.78 14.07
C GLY A 64 18.86 21.62 13.08
N CYS A 65 19.60 20.56 13.41
CA CYS A 65 19.66 19.36 12.59
C CYS A 65 18.78 18.24 13.13
N VAL A 66 18.19 17.48 12.21
CA VAL A 66 17.52 16.20 12.48
C VAL A 66 18.33 15.09 11.81
N PHE A 67 18.82 14.14 12.58
CA PHE A 67 19.50 12.93 12.09
C PHE A 67 18.64 11.69 12.33
N GLU A 68 19.04 10.54 11.78
CA GLU A 68 18.24 9.31 11.62
C GLU A 68 17.12 9.43 10.58
N SER A 69 17.16 8.55 9.57
CA SER A 69 16.27 8.66 8.41
C SER A 69 14.77 8.61 8.79
N ASN A 70 14.39 7.83 9.80
CA ASN A 70 13.00 7.78 10.24
C ASN A 70 12.59 9.00 11.08
N ALA A 71 13.51 9.63 11.82
CA ALA A 71 13.21 10.91 12.48
C ALA A 71 13.06 12.05 11.45
N ILE A 72 13.88 12.05 10.40
CA ILE A 72 13.74 13.00 9.28
C ILE A 72 12.40 12.78 8.56
N LEU A 73 11.98 11.54 8.31
CA LEU A 73 10.64 11.24 7.77
C LEU A 73 9.52 11.84 8.62
N ARG A 74 9.58 11.64 9.94
CA ARG A 74 8.59 12.21 10.87
C ARG A 74 8.55 13.73 10.78
N HIS A 75 9.72 14.38 10.71
CA HIS A 75 9.80 15.83 10.57
C HIS A 75 9.18 16.32 9.26
N ILE A 76 9.50 15.69 8.13
CA ILE A 76 8.92 16.02 6.82
C ILE A 76 7.40 15.81 6.83
N ALA A 77 6.92 14.70 7.38
CA ALA A 77 5.49 14.37 7.43
C ALA A 77 4.69 15.35 8.30
N ARG A 78 5.30 15.91 9.35
CA ARG A 78 4.67 16.95 10.19
C ARG A 78 4.65 18.33 9.53
N LEU A 79 5.47 18.54 8.50
CA LEU A 79 5.46 19.73 7.66
C LEU A 79 4.56 19.59 6.43
N ASP A 80 3.77 18.52 6.33
CA ASP A 80 2.94 18.18 5.17
C ASP A 80 2.04 19.36 4.73
N ARG A 81 2.15 19.71 3.44
CA ARG A 81 1.37 20.75 2.75
C ARG A 81 0.53 20.17 1.61
N SER A 82 0.50 18.85 1.47
CA SER A 82 -0.27 18.17 0.43
C SER A 82 -1.74 17.97 0.80
N GLY A 83 -2.07 18.01 2.10
CA GLY A 83 -3.37 17.58 2.61
C GLY A 83 -3.51 16.05 2.71
N GLY A 84 -2.43 15.30 2.44
CA GLY A 84 -2.41 13.84 2.51
C GLY A 84 -2.40 13.27 3.92
N PHE A 85 -2.10 14.09 4.93
CA PHE A 85 -1.94 13.69 6.34
C PHE A 85 -0.93 12.55 6.48
N LEU A 86 0.28 12.78 5.93
CA LEU A 86 1.31 11.73 5.83
C LEU A 86 1.78 11.16 7.18
N TYR A 87 1.42 11.79 8.30
CA TYR A 87 1.71 11.33 9.66
C TYR A 87 0.47 10.86 10.43
N GLY A 88 -0.65 10.60 9.73
CA GLY A 88 -1.94 10.30 10.35
C GLY A 88 -2.71 11.56 10.78
N ARG A 89 -3.99 11.40 11.06
CA ARG A 89 -4.93 12.46 11.48
C ARG A 89 -5.20 12.49 12.97
N THR A 90 -4.93 11.40 13.67
CA THR A 90 -5.18 11.25 15.10
C THR A 90 -3.91 10.83 15.85
N PRO A 91 -3.82 11.05 17.18
CA PRO A 91 -2.71 10.54 17.97
C PRO A 91 -2.48 9.02 17.82
N LEU A 92 -3.57 8.25 17.66
CA LEU A 92 -3.49 6.82 17.41
C LEU A 92 -2.90 6.51 16.04
N GLU A 93 -3.35 7.17 14.97
CA GLU A 93 -2.78 6.98 13.64
C GLU A 93 -1.30 7.38 13.60
N GLY A 94 -0.92 8.49 14.25
CA GLY A 94 0.48 8.89 14.38
C GLY A 94 1.34 7.85 15.11
N SER A 95 0.81 7.24 16.18
CA SER A 95 1.48 6.16 16.92
C SER A 95 1.62 4.89 16.06
N GLN A 96 0.62 4.57 15.25
CA GLN A 96 0.68 3.46 14.31
C GLN A 96 1.70 3.72 13.19
N VAL A 97 1.81 4.97 12.72
CA VAL A 97 2.88 5.37 11.79
C VAL A 97 4.24 5.13 12.45
N ASP A 98 4.44 5.56 13.69
CA ASP A 98 5.68 5.34 14.42
C ASP A 98 6.05 3.86 14.56
N MET A 99 5.08 3.01 14.88
CA MET A 99 5.26 1.56 14.95
C MET A 99 5.83 0.98 13.65
N TRP A 100 5.31 1.41 12.50
CA TRP A 100 5.79 0.93 11.19
C TRP A 100 7.15 1.52 10.78
N LEU A 101 7.44 2.75 11.18
CA LEU A 101 8.77 3.32 11.01
C LEU A 101 9.79 2.50 11.80
N ASP A 102 9.49 2.18 13.05
CA ASP A 102 10.41 1.40 13.87
C ASP A 102 10.53 -0.04 13.34
N PHE A 103 9.41 -0.68 12.95
CA PHE A 103 9.43 -1.98 12.26
C PHE A 103 10.31 -1.99 11.01
N SER A 104 10.27 -0.92 10.19
CA SER A 104 11.13 -0.83 9.01
C SER A 104 12.62 -0.85 9.35
N ALA A 105 13.02 -0.24 10.46
CA ALA A 105 14.41 -0.17 10.89
C ALA A 105 14.86 -1.43 11.65
N THR A 106 14.02 -1.98 12.54
CA THR A 106 14.40 -3.08 13.43
C THR A 106 14.15 -4.46 12.83
N GLU A 107 13.18 -4.58 11.92
CA GLU A 107 12.80 -5.85 11.32
C GLU A 107 13.29 -5.97 9.88
N LEU A 108 12.87 -5.05 8.99
CA LEU A 108 13.16 -5.15 7.55
C LEU A 108 14.62 -4.82 7.21
N ASP A 109 15.13 -3.68 7.69
CA ASP A 109 16.51 -3.29 7.44
C ASP A 109 17.48 -4.30 8.09
N ALA A 110 17.18 -4.79 9.30
CA ALA A 110 17.96 -5.84 9.96
C ALA A 110 17.93 -7.17 9.19
N ALA A 111 16.79 -7.57 8.63
CA ALA A 111 16.68 -8.76 7.79
C ALA A 111 17.47 -8.61 6.47
N SER A 112 17.65 -7.38 5.97
CA SER A 112 18.42 -7.08 4.76
C SER A 112 19.93 -7.01 5.01
N GLU A 113 20.36 -6.79 6.26
CA GLU A 113 21.75 -6.49 6.61
C GLU A 113 22.78 -7.51 6.06
N PRO A 114 22.59 -8.84 6.19
CA PRO A 114 23.53 -9.82 5.64
C PRO A 114 23.71 -9.69 4.12
N PHE A 115 22.63 -9.35 3.39
CA PHE A 115 22.66 -9.17 1.94
C PHE A 115 23.35 -7.86 1.54
N VAL A 116 23.21 -6.80 2.35
CA VAL A 116 23.95 -5.54 2.18
C VAL A 116 25.44 -5.78 2.38
N HIS A 117 25.85 -6.45 3.45
CA HIS A 117 27.27 -6.75 3.69
C HIS A 117 27.85 -7.68 2.61
N HIS A 118 27.08 -8.67 2.16
CA HIS A 118 27.49 -9.51 1.03
C HIS A 118 27.72 -8.70 -0.25
N ALA A 119 26.74 -7.88 -0.64
CA ALA A 119 26.78 -7.13 -1.89
C ALA A 119 27.87 -6.04 -1.91
N PHE A 120 28.07 -5.33 -0.80
CA PHE A 120 28.96 -4.16 -0.76
C PHE A 120 30.31 -4.41 -0.08
N ARG A 121 30.46 -5.50 0.67
CA ARG A 121 31.71 -5.83 1.40
C ARG A 121 32.26 -7.22 1.06
N GLY A 122 31.53 -8.03 0.28
CA GLY A 122 31.96 -9.37 -0.10
C GLY A 122 31.93 -10.38 1.07
N GLU A 123 31.23 -10.05 2.16
CA GLU A 123 31.09 -10.95 3.30
C GLU A 123 30.25 -12.19 2.90
N PRO A 124 30.62 -13.41 3.34
CA PRO A 124 29.85 -14.60 3.00
C PRO A 124 28.44 -14.55 3.63
N LEU A 125 27.41 -14.91 2.85
CA LEU A 125 26.05 -15.00 3.36
C LEU A 125 25.93 -16.19 4.34
N PRO A 126 25.37 -15.97 5.55
CA PRO A 126 24.97 -17.07 6.43
C PRO A 126 23.99 -18.00 5.71
N ALA A 127 24.12 -19.31 5.92
CA ALA A 127 23.25 -20.30 5.27
C ALA A 127 21.75 -20.09 5.57
N ASN A 128 21.44 -19.49 6.73
CA ASN A 128 20.08 -19.18 7.19
C ASN A 128 19.67 -17.70 6.97
N ALA A 129 20.39 -16.94 6.15
CA ALA A 129 20.12 -15.50 5.94
C ALA A 129 18.68 -15.23 5.44
N MET A 130 18.06 -16.20 4.74
CA MET A 130 16.69 -16.08 4.23
C MET A 130 15.60 -16.31 5.28
N ASP A 131 15.91 -16.93 6.42
CA ASP A 131 14.88 -17.27 7.43
C ASP A 131 14.24 -16.00 7.98
N ARG A 132 15.06 -15.00 8.31
CA ARG A 132 14.60 -13.72 8.82
C ARG A 132 13.84 -12.93 7.76
N VAL A 133 14.27 -12.98 6.49
CA VAL A 133 13.54 -12.36 5.37
C VAL A 133 12.15 -12.98 5.24
N HIS A 134 12.04 -14.31 5.28
CA HIS A 134 10.76 -15.00 5.17
C HIS A 134 9.84 -14.76 6.37
N GLU A 135 10.39 -14.64 7.57
CA GLU A 135 9.64 -14.31 8.78
C GLU A 135 8.96 -12.93 8.67
N VAL A 136 9.74 -11.88 8.38
CA VAL A 136 9.25 -10.50 8.35
C VAL A 136 8.28 -10.29 7.18
N LEU A 137 8.56 -10.87 6.00
CA LEU A 137 7.65 -10.79 4.85
C LEU A 137 6.35 -11.56 5.06
N ARG A 138 6.37 -12.69 5.80
CA ARG A 138 5.13 -13.41 6.14
C ARG A 138 4.22 -12.58 7.04
N ALA A 139 4.79 -11.86 8.01
CA ALA A 139 4.04 -10.95 8.87
C ALA A 139 3.40 -9.80 8.08
N LEU A 140 4.16 -9.18 7.16
CA LEU A 140 3.63 -8.14 6.27
C LEU A 140 2.53 -8.65 5.33
N GLU A 141 2.71 -9.84 4.75
CA GLU A 141 1.76 -10.43 3.82
C GLU A 141 0.38 -10.62 4.46
N ALA A 142 0.35 -11.14 5.68
CA ALA A 142 -0.87 -11.33 6.46
C ALA A 142 -1.48 -9.98 6.88
N TRP A 143 -0.68 -9.01 7.29
CA TRP A 143 -1.18 -7.69 7.68
C TRP A 143 -1.86 -6.94 6.52
N LEU A 144 -1.25 -7.00 5.34
CA LEU A 144 -1.64 -6.29 4.12
C LEU A 144 -2.72 -7.01 3.30
N GLU A 145 -3.14 -8.21 3.70
CA GLU A 145 -4.21 -8.95 3.04
C GLU A 145 -5.52 -8.15 3.01
N THR A 146 -5.90 -7.57 4.14
CA THR A 146 -7.15 -6.80 4.26
C THR A 146 -6.95 -5.29 4.28
N ARG A 147 -5.74 -4.79 3.98
CA ARG A 147 -5.38 -3.37 4.12
C ARG A 147 -4.62 -2.89 2.90
N THR A 148 -5.04 -1.77 2.31
CA THR A 148 -4.33 -1.20 1.16
C THR A 148 -2.99 -0.59 1.58
N PHE A 149 -3.03 0.20 2.67
CA PHE A 149 -1.90 0.88 3.30
C PHE A 149 -1.71 0.39 4.74
N LEU A 150 -0.57 0.69 5.35
CA LEU A 150 -0.22 0.22 6.68
C LEU A 150 -1.02 0.91 7.79
N VAL A 151 -1.37 2.19 7.59
CA VAL A 151 -2.12 3.02 8.54
C VAL A 151 -3.29 3.68 7.82
N GLY A 152 -4.50 3.52 8.34
CA GLY A 152 -5.71 4.07 7.72
C GLY A 152 -5.97 3.51 6.32
N GLU A 153 -6.56 4.34 5.45
CA GLU A 153 -6.92 3.99 4.06
C GLU A 153 -6.22 4.88 3.01
N ARG A 154 -5.23 5.67 3.43
CA ARG A 154 -4.39 6.50 2.55
C ARG A 154 -2.91 6.30 2.88
N MET A 155 -2.06 6.63 1.93
CA MET A 155 -0.61 6.51 2.07
C MET A 155 -0.08 7.46 3.15
N THR A 156 0.82 6.96 3.99
CA THR A 156 1.54 7.70 5.02
C THR A 156 3.05 7.47 4.87
N VAL A 157 3.86 8.11 5.71
CA VAL A 157 5.30 7.81 5.75
C VAL A 157 5.61 6.39 6.27
N ALA A 158 4.64 5.69 6.88
CA ALA A 158 4.78 4.27 7.18
C ALA A 158 4.96 3.44 5.91
N ASP A 159 4.10 3.66 4.92
CA ASP A 159 4.15 2.97 3.63
C ASP A 159 5.45 3.28 2.89
N VAL A 160 5.87 4.56 2.91
CA VAL A 160 7.14 5.01 2.33
C VAL A 160 8.33 4.31 3.02
N ALA A 161 8.33 4.24 4.35
CA ALA A 161 9.41 3.60 5.09
C ALA A 161 9.52 2.10 4.78
N VAL A 162 8.41 1.38 4.85
CA VAL A 162 8.38 -0.06 4.57
C VAL A 162 8.71 -0.35 3.10
N ALA A 163 8.20 0.42 2.14
CA ALA A 163 8.51 0.20 0.72
C ALA A 163 10.00 0.38 0.40
N PHE A 164 10.65 1.42 0.95
CA PHE A 164 12.08 1.62 0.73
C PHE A 164 12.96 0.62 1.49
N ALA A 165 12.49 0.03 2.58
CA ALA A 165 13.17 -1.11 3.21
C ALA A 165 13.02 -2.39 2.36
N LEU A 166 11.81 -2.66 1.85
CA LEU A 166 11.53 -3.80 0.95
C LEU A 166 12.37 -3.77 -0.34
N GLN A 167 12.74 -2.58 -0.82
CA GLN A 167 13.65 -2.39 -1.96
C GLN A 167 14.92 -3.23 -1.84
N TRP A 168 15.52 -3.31 -0.65
CA TRP A 168 16.76 -4.06 -0.43
C TRP A 168 16.58 -5.56 -0.62
N HIS A 169 15.48 -6.12 -0.12
CA HIS A 169 15.15 -7.53 -0.30
C HIS A 169 14.95 -7.90 -1.78
N TYR A 170 14.37 -7.00 -2.58
CA TYR A 170 14.12 -7.28 -3.99
C TYR A 170 15.34 -7.06 -4.89
N ARG A 171 16.33 -6.27 -4.46
CA ARG A 171 17.48 -5.88 -5.29
C ARG A 171 18.80 -6.53 -4.91
N LEU A 172 19.07 -6.71 -3.61
CA LEU A 172 20.34 -7.30 -3.16
C LEU A 172 20.31 -8.81 -3.15
N ASN A 173 19.12 -9.41 -3.17
CA ASN A 173 18.96 -10.84 -3.33
C ASN A 173 18.63 -11.17 -4.79
N GLY A 174 19.63 -11.10 -5.68
CA GLY A 174 19.43 -11.39 -7.11
C GLY A 174 18.95 -12.81 -7.41
N ALA A 175 19.14 -13.76 -6.48
CA ALA A 175 18.68 -15.14 -6.63
C ALA A 175 17.17 -15.29 -6.33
N GLU A 176 16.68 -14.63 -5.28
CA GLU A 176 15.32 -14.82 -4.76
C GLU A 176 14.41 -13.59 -4.94
N GLY A 177 14.94 -12.43 -5.35
CA GLY A 177 14.20 -11.16 -5.36
C GLY A 177 12.89 -11.24 -6.14
N GLU A 178 12.92 -11.81 -7.35
CA GLU A 178 11.71 -12.06 -8.14
C GLU A 178 10.78 -13.10 -7.47
N ALA A 179 11.32 -14.15 -6.86
CA ALA A 179 10.54 -15.18 -6.18
C ALA A 179 9.79 -14.61 -4.97
N LEU A 180 10.43 -13.71 -4.21
CA LEU A 180 9.82 -13.01 -3.08
C LEU A 180 8.59 -12.21 -3.53
N THR A 181 8.62 -11.53 -4.68
CA THR A 181 7.46 -10.78 -5.19
C THR A 181 6.24 -11.66 -5.51
N LYS A 182 6.47 -12.93 -5.87
CA LYS A 182 5.41 -13.88 -6.22
C LYS A 182 4.84 -14.58 -4.98
N LYS A 183 5.69 -14.80 -3.98
CA LYS A 183 5.35 -15.45 -2.70
C LYS A 183 4.63 -14.51 -1.75
N TYR A 184 5.06 -13.25 -1.67
CA TYR A 184 4.50 -12.22 -0.78
C TYR A 184 3.88 -11.09 -1.62
N ARG A 185 2.69 -11.38 -2.16
CA ARG A 185 2.05 -10.54 -3.18
C ARG A 185 1.48 -9.26 -2.59
N ASN A 186 0.94 -9.31 -1.37
CA ASN A 186 0.42 -8.13 -0.68
C ASN A 186 1.56 -7.19 -0.27
N ALA A 187 2.68 -7.74 0.22
CA ALA A 187 3.88 -6.95 0.50
C ALA A 187 4.44 -6.30 -0.77
N TYR A 188 4.53 -7.06 -1.87
CA TYR A 188 4.95 -6.51 -3.17
C TYR A 188 3.95 -5.48 -3.73
N ARG A 189 2.64 -5.68 -3.51
CA ARG A 189 1.61 -4.71 -3.89
C ARG A 189 1.84 -3.36 -3.20
N LEU A 190 2.05 -3.35 -1.87
CA LEU A 190 2.35 -2.12 -1.14
C LEU A 190 3.61 -1.44 -1.69
N TYR A 191 4.70 -2.20 -1.84
CA TYR A 191 5.94 -1.73 -2.40
C TYR A 191 5.73 -1.07 -3.78
N ASN A 192 5.05 -1.77 -4.68
CA ASN A 192 4.84 -1.30 -6.04
C ASN A 192 3.91 -0.08 -6.07
N THR A 193 2.90 -0.01 -5.22
CA THR A 193 2.03 1.17 -5.07
C THR A 193 2.84 2.41 -4.71
N VAL A 194 3.75 2.31 -3.74
CA VAL A 194 4.60 3.46 -3.33
C VAL A 194 5.60 3.83 -4.41
N MET A 195 6.27 2.85 -5.01
CA MET A 195 7.32 3.08 -6.00
C MET A 195 6.78 3.63 -7.33
N GLN A 196 5.51 3.36 -7.66
CA GLN A 196 4.85 3.88 -8.86
C GLN A 196 4.14 5.22 -8.65
N GLN A 197 4.14 5.78 -7.44
CA GLN A 197 3.62 7.14 -7.23
C GLN A 197 4.36 8.13 -8.15
N PRO A 198 3.66 9.02 -8.88
CA PRO A 198 4.29 9.91 -9.87
C PRO A 198 5.48 10.70 -9.29
N LYS A 199 5.29 11.24 -8.08
CA LYS A 199 6.33 11.98 -7.34
C LYS A 199 7.52 11.09 -6.94
N THR A 200 7.27 9.85 -6.54
CA THR A 200 8.34 8.88 -6.23
C THR A 200 9.15 8.54 -7.49
N VAL A 201 8.47 8.29 -8.61
CA VAL A 201 9.12 7.99 -9.90
C VAL A 201 9.97 9.18 -10.37
N GLU A 202 9.46 10.40 -10.26
CA GLU A 202 10.20 11.62 -10.60
C GLU A 202 11.47 11.75 -9.75
N VAL A 203 11.36 11.57 -8.43
CA VAL A 203 12.50 11.59 -7.51
C VAL A 203 13.53 10.54 -7.91
N LEU A 204 13.13 9.27 -8.07
CA LEU A 204 14.06 8.19 -8.43
C LEU A 204 14.77 8.48 -9.75
N ARG A 205 14.04 8.96 -10.77
CA ARG A 205 14.63 9.34 -12.07
C ARG A 205 15.64 10.49 -11.92
N SER A 206 15.33 11.51 -11.11
CA SER A 206 16.23 12.65 -10.87
C SER A 206 17.55 12.24 -10.21
N GLN A 207 17.55 11.12 -9.48
CA GLN A 207 18.73 10.57 -8.80
C GLN A 207 19.44 9.48 -9.61
N GLY A 208 18.96 9.17 -10.83
CA GLY A 208 19.49 8.05 -11.63
C GLY A 208 19.20 6.68 -11.01
N ALA A 209 18.26 6.59 -10.07
CA ALA A 209 17.91 5.38 -9.36
C ALA A 209 16.88 4.56 -10.14
N THR A 210 16.94 3.23 -9.98
CA THR A 210 15.94 2.29 -10.50
C THR A 210 15.24 1.57 -9.35
N PHE A 211 14.05 1.06 -9.60
CA PHE A 211 13.29 0.26 -8.65
C PHE A 211 12.73 -1.00 -9.33
N GLY A 212 12.25 -1.93 -8.51
CA GLY A 212 11.78 -3.24 -8.90
C GLY A 212 12.78 -4.35 -8.57
N PRO A 213 12.32 -5.61 -8.61
CA PRO A 213 13.17 -6.76 -8.37
C PRO A 213 14.25 -6.90 -9.45
N VAL A 214 15.46 -7.26 -9.03
CA VAL A 214 16.51 -7.66 -9.95
C VAL A 214 16.20 -9.07 -10.43
N LYS A 215 16.20 -9.29 -11.75
CA LYS A 215 16.03 -10.62 -12.31
C LYS A 215 17.31 -11.42 -12.09
N ALA A 216 17.18 -12.66 -11.64
CA ALA A 216 18.28 -13.60 -11.62
C ALA A 216 18.91 -13.69 -13.02
N GLU A 217 20.24 -13.65 -13.10
CA GLU A 217 20.93 -13.95 -14.35
C GLU A 217 20.51 -15.35 -14.80
N ARG A 218 19.79 -15.41 -15.93
CA ARG A 218 19.52 -16.68 -16.59
C ARG A 218 20.87 -17.22 -17.04
N LYS A 219 21.44 -18.18 -16.29
CA LYS A 219 22.59 -18.96 -16.74
C LYS A 219 22.34 -19.34 -18.20
N GLY A 220 23.25 -18.90 -19.07
CA GLY A 220 23.10 -18.96 -20.50
C GLY A 220 22.56 -20.31 -20.95
N LYS A 221 21.57 -20.26 -21.84
CA LYS A 221 21.21 -21.39 -22.70
C LYS A 221 22.31 -21.64 -23.74
N ASP A 222 23.56 -21.74 -23.28
CA ASP A 222 24.67 -22.35 -24.00
C ASP A 222 24.83 -23.78 -23.49
N ALA A 223 23.75 -24.55 -23.61
CA ALA A 223 23.78 -25.99 -23.63
C ALA A 223 22.89 -26.40 -24.79
N ALA A 224 23.53 -26.95 -25.82
CA ALA A 224 22.97 -27.36 -27.09
C ALA A 224 21.55 -27.90 -26.94
N ALA A 225 20.61 -27.30 -27.66
CA ALA A 225 19.29 -27.88 -27.88
C ALA A 225 19.48 -29.27 -28.49
N PRO A 226 19.05 -30.37 -27.83
CA PRO A 226 18.99 -31.64 -28.52
C PRO A 226 17.86 -31.56 -29.53
N ALA A 227 18.18 -31.98 -30.75
CA ALA A 227 17.30 -31.94 -31.91
C ALA A 227 15.90 -32.46 -31.58
N ARG A 228 14.91 -31.72 -32.07
CA ARG A 228 13.48 -32.01 -32.00
C ARG A 228 13.20 -33.32 -32.74
N ALA A 229 13.31 -34.44 -32.04
CA ALA A 229 12.86 -35.74 -32.52
C ALA A 229 11.33 -35.82 -32.45
N GLU A 230 10.77 -36.33 -33.54
CA GLU A 230 9.36 -36.41 -33.87
C GLU A 230 8.51 -37.10 -32.79
N LYS A 231 7.32 -36.53 -32.54
CA LYS A 231 6.28 -37.16 -31.74
C LYS A 231 5.75 -38.40 -32.47
N LYS A 232 5.93 -39.58 -31.88
CA LYS A 232 5.02 -40.73 -32.08
C LYS A 232 4.34 -41.11 -30.77
N PRO A 233 3.07 -41.53 -30.81
CA PRO A 233 2.18 -41.60 -29.64
C PRO A 233 2.44 -42.88 -28.84
N LYS A 234 2.48 -42.78 -27.51
CA LYS A 234 2.68 -43.93 -26.64
C LYS A 234 1.37 -44.34 -25.95
N ALA A 235 0.97 -45.57 -26.22
CA ALA A 235 -0.05 -46.32 -25.52
C ALA A 235 0.43 -46.72 -24.11
N ALA A 236 -0.57 -47.02 -23.28
CA ALA A 236 -0.52 -47.35 -21.86
C ALA A 236 0.42 -48.52 -21.46
N ALA A 237 1.03 -48.42 -20.27
CA ALA A 237 0.80 -49.33 -19.14
C ALA A 237 1.76 -49.06 -17.95
N ALA A 238 1.12 -48.75 -16.81
CA ALA A 238 1.41 -49.05 -15.40
C ALA A 238 2.82 -49.49 -14.91
N ALA A 239 3.32 -48.77 -13.88
CA ALA A 239 3.76 -49.23 -12.54
C ALA A 239 4.58 -48.08 -11.91
N ALA A 240 4.02 -47.32 -10.96
CA ALA A 240 4.13 -47.52 -9.51
C ALA A 240 5.56 -47.27 -8.96
N ASP A 241 5.82 -46.06 -8.46
CA ASP A 241 6.39 -45.90 -7.12
C ASP A 241 6.27 -44.45 -6.60
N GLY A 242 6.23 -44.33 -5.27
CA GLY A 242 5.71 -43.22 -4.46
C GLY A 242 6.20 -41.81 -4.80
N ALA A 243 5.23 -40.92 -4.98
CA ALA A 243 5.38 -39.49 -4.72
C ALA A 243 4.37 -39.12 -3.63
N GLU A 244 4.86 -38.52 -2.56
CA GLU A 244 4.08 -37.94 -1.48
C GLU A 244 3.08 -36.94 -2.08
N GLU A 245 1.79 -37.25 -1.95
CA GLU A 245 0.70 -36.33 -2.25
C GLU A 245 0.72 -35.20 -1.22
N GLU A 246 1.28 -34.06 -1.61
CA GLU A 246 0.82 -32.80 -1.04
C GLU A 246 -0.67 -32.67 -1.39
N ASP A 247 -1.46 -32.66 -0.32
CA ASP A 247 -2.91 -32.49 -0.28
C ASP A 247 -3.30 -31.15 -0.94
N GLU A 248 -3.33 -31.12 -2.29
CA GLU A 248 -4.02 -30.07 -3.04
C GLU A 248 -5.51 -30.27 -2.81
N ALA A 249 -5.99 -29.69 -1.71
CA ALA A 249 -7.41 -29.52 -1.46
C ALA A 249 -8.10 -29.07 -2.76
N PRO A 250 -9.13 -29.78 -3.24
CA PRO A 250 -9.73 -29.51 -4.53
C PRO A 250 -10.29 -28.10 -4.49
N ARG A 251 -9.72 -27.19 -5.30
CA ARG A 251 -10.32 -25.88 -5.55
C ARG A 251 -11.70 -26.13 -6.11
N GLU A 252 -12.72 -26.01 -5.27
CA GLU A 252 -14.12 -26.05 -5.69
C GLU A 252 -14.27 -25.15 -6.92
N LYS A 253 -14.77 -25.73 -8.01
CA LYS A 253 -15.13 -24.96 -9.20
C LYS A 253 -16.16 -23.91 -8.75
N LYS A 254 -15.70 -22.67 -8.55
CA LYS A 254 -16.56 -21.53 -8.17
C LYS A 254 -17.77 -21.54 -9.08
N LYS A 255 -18.96 -21.70 -8.50
CA LYS A 255 -20.22 -21.55 -9.25
C LYS A 255 -20.16 -20.23 -10.02
N PRO A 256 -20.55 -20.19 -11.31
CA PRO A 256 -20.57 -18.95 -12.07
C PRO A 256 -21.41 -17.92 -11.31
N ASN A 257 -20.82 -16.75 -11.05
CA ASN A 257 -21.52 -15.67 -10.37
C ASN A 257 -22.43 -14.99 -11.39
N PRO A 258 -23.74 -14.81 -11.14
CA PRO A 258 -24.65 -14.13 -12.07
C PRO A 258 -24.16 -12.75 -12.53
N LEU A 259 -23.37 -12.05 -11.71
CA LEU A 259 -22.79 -10.76 -12.07
C LEU A 259 -21.71 -10.84 -13.18
N ASP A 260 -21.09 -12.00 -13.39
CA ASP A 260 -20.15 -12.24 -14.49
C ASP A 260 -20.87 -12.37 -15.85
N GLU A 261 -22.16 -12.70 -15.85
CA GLU A 261 -22.96 -12.87 -17.06
C GLU A 261 -23.56 -11.54 -17.58
N LEU A 262 -23.46 -10.47 -16.78
CA LEU A 262 -23.98 -9.16 -17.16
C LEU A 262 -23.21 -8.57 -18.36
N PRO A 263 -23.91 -7.90 -19.30
CA PRO A 263 -23.27 -7.27 -20.47
C PRO A 263 -22.14 -6.33 -20.05
N PRO A 264 -20.97 -6.35 -20.72
CA PRO A 264 -19.81 -5.58 -20.30
C PRO A 264 -20.15 -4.09 -20.20
N SER A 265 -19.67 -3.46 -19.12
CA SER A 265 -19.83 -2.02 -18.90
C SER A 265 -18.57 -1.28 -19.35
N PRO A 266 -18.69 -0.09 -19.97
CA PRO A 266 -17.54 0.79 -20.20
C PRO A 266 -16.89 1.26 -18.89
N PHE A 267 -17.62 1.21 -17.76
CA PHE A 267 -17.05 1.51 -16.44
C PHE A 267 -16.28 0.30 -15.89
N VAL A 268 -14.95 0.38 -15.96
CA VAL A 268 -14.07 -0.65 -15.38
C VAL A 268 -13.82 -0.33 -13.90
N LEU A 269 -14.53 -1.01 -13.01
CA LEU A 269 -14.46 -0.74 -11.57
C LEU A 269 -13.05 -0.88 -10.99
N ASP A 270 -12.28 -1.88 -11.41
CA ASP A 270 -10.88 -2.07 -10.97
C ASP A 270 -9.97 -0.92 -11.40
N ALA A 271 -10.23 -0.30 -12.56
CA ALA A 271 -9.49 0.88 -12.99
C ALA A 271 -9.80 2.07 -12.07
N PHE A 272 -11.07 2.26 -11.71
CA PHE A 272 -11.46 3.29 -10.74
C PHE A 272 -10.86 3.05 -9.34
N LYS A 273 -10.91 1.82 -8.83
CA LYS A 273 -10.30 1.46 -7.53
C LYS A 273 -8.82 1.77 -7.48
N ARG A 274 -8.11 1.51 -8.58
CA ARG A 274 -6.70 1.86 -8.75
C ARG A 274 -6.51 3.38 -8.74
N GLU A 275 -7.31 4.11 -9.51
CA GLU A 275 -7.26 5.58 -9.56
C GLU A 275 -7.50 6.19 -8.17
N TYR A 276 -8.57 5.77 -7.50
CA TYR A 276 -8.92 6.18 -6.13
C TYR A 276 -7.80 5.96 -5.11
N SER A 277 -7.03 4.88 -5.27
CA SER A 277 -5.94 4.56 -4.35
C SER A 277 -4.65 5.31 -4.65
N ASN A 278 -4.45 5.73 -5.90
CA ASN A 278 -3.15 6.19 -6.37
C ASN A 278 -3.08 7.69 -6.64
N THR A 279 -4.22 8.38 -6.79
CA THR A 279 -4.26 9.79 -7.14
C THR A 279 -5.05 10.63 -6.13
N ASP A 280 -4.93 11.95 -6.24
CA ASP A 280 -5.70 12.86 -5.41
C ASP A 280 -7.20 12.63 -5.64
N THR A 281 -7.92 12.38 -4.54
CA THR A 281 -9.30 11.92 -4.66
C THR A 281 -10.23 13.01 -5.17
N ARG A 282 -10.06 14.25 -4.73
CA ARG A 282 -10.98 15.35 -5.09
C ARG A 282 -10.76 15.84 -6.52
N THR A 283 -9.50 15.96 -6.94
CA THR A 283 -9.12 16.58 -8.21
C THR A 283 -8.92 15.57 -9.35
N VAL A 284 -8.72 14.28 -9.05
CA VAL A 284 -8.48 13.25 -10.07
C VAL A 284 -9.48 12.09 -9.96
N ALA A 285 -9.50 11.35 -8.85
CA ALA A 285 -10.27 10.11 -8.78
C ALA A 285 -11.79 10.31 -8.81
N ALA A 286 -12.32 11.33 -8.12
CA ALA A 286 -13.75 11.65 -8.17
C ALA A 286 -14.16 12.13 -9.58
N PRO A 287 -13.46 13.07 -10.25
CA PRO A 287 -13.71 13.36 -11.65
C PRO A 287 -13.67 12.14 -12.56
N TYR A 288 -12.70 11.24 -12.37
CA TYR A 288 -12.61 9.97 -13.10
C TYR A 288 -13.86 9.12 -12.91
N PHE A 289 -14.34 8.97 -11.68
CA PHE A 289 -15.59 8.26 -11.39
C PHE A 289 -16.75 8.78 -12.25
N PHE A 290 -17.02 10.08 -12.23
CA PHE A 290 -18.15 10.65 -12.98
C PHE A 290 -17.96 10.64 -14.50
N GLN A 291 -16.71 10.69 -14.98
CA GLN A 291 -16.43 10.62 -16.42
C GLN A 291 -16.66 9.21 -16.99
N HIS A 292 -16.46 8.17 -16.17
CA HIS A 292 -16.54 6.79 -16.60
C HIS A 292 -17.77 6.03 -16.09
N TYR A 293 -18.50 6.57 -15.11
CA TYR A 293 -19.64 5.89 -14.49
C TYR A 293 -20.70 5.51 -15.52
N ASP A 294 -21.18 4.27 -15.43
CA ASP A 294 -22.20 3.71 -16.31
C ASP A 294 -23.40 3.24 -15.48
N ALA A 295 -24.50 4.00 -15.54
CA ALA A 295 -25.72 3.70 -14.81
C ALA A 295 -26.46 2.45 -15.33
N ALA A 296 -26.19 1.99 -16.56
CA ALA A 296 -26.76 0.74 -17.05
C ALA A 296 -26.04 -0.48 -16.45
N GLY A 297 -24.74 -0.33 -16.19
CA GLY A 297 -23.89 -1.37 -15.65
C GLY A 297 -23.74 -1.39 -14.13
N TYR A 298 -24.00 -0.29 -13.44
CA TYR A 298 -23.80 -0.19 -12.00
C TYR A 298 -24.91 0.58 -11.31
N THR A 299 -25.17 0.20 -10.07
CA THR A 299 -26.07 0.91 -9.16
C THR A 299 -25.27 1.44 -7.97
N THR A 300 -25.54 2.70 -7.63
CA THR A 300 -24.93 3.37 -6.48
C THR A 300 -25.96 3.45 -5.35
N PHE A 301 -25.54 3.24 -4.11
CA PHE A 301 -26.39 3.30 -2.93
C PHE A 301 -25.81 4.22 -1.86
N TRP A 302 -26.69 4.96 -1.20
CA TRP A 302 -26.45 5.42 0.17
C TRP A 302 -26.82 4.32 1.13
N CYS A 303 -26.03 4.20 2.19
CA CYS A 303 -26.17 3.17 3.20
C CYS A 303 -26.02 3.83 4.58
N ARG A 304 -26.92 3.54 5.52
CA ARG A 304 -26.87 4.08 6.89
C ARG A 304 -27.18 2.98 7.88
N TYR A 305 -26.38 2.85 8.93
CA TYR A 305 -26.58 1.81 9.92
C TYR A 305 -27.84 2.09 10.76
N LYS A 306 -28.65 1.05 10.97
CA LYS A 306 -29.97 1.18 11.61
C LYS A 306 -29.86 1.54 13.10
N TYR A 307 -28.84 1.02 13.78
CA TYR A 307 -28.68 1.10 15.23
C TYR A 307 -27.61 2.11 15.64
N ASN A 308 -27.57 3.29 15.01
CA ASN A 308 -26.56 4.31 15.29
C ASN A 308 -26.60 4.81 16.75
N GLU A 309 -27.76 4.74 17.39
CA GLU A 309 -27.96 5.06 18.81
C GLU A 309 -27.15 4.17 19.77
N ASP A 310 -26.80 2.95 19.34
CA ASP A 310 -26.04 1.99 20.13
C ASP A 310 -24.52 2.20 20.05
N ASN A 311 -24.07 3.04 19.12
CA ASN A 311 -22.65 3.33 18.93
C ASN A 311 -22.11 4.20 20.08
N LYS A 312 -21.45 3.58 21.06
CA LYS A 312 -20.88 4.27 22.25
C LYS A 312 -19.36 4.45 22.23
N MET A 313 -18.65 3.66 21.43
CA MET A 313 -17.19 3.65 21.38
C MET A 313 -16.73 3.51 19.93
N GLN A 314 -16.04 4.52 19.39
CA GLN A 314 -15.61 4.55 17.99
C GLN A 314 -14.87 3.28 17.56
N PHE A 315 -13.95 2.77 18.38
CA PHE A 315 -13.16 1.59 18.01
C PHE A 315 -14.01 0.32 17.86
N MET A 316 -15.10 0.18 18.62
CA MET A 316 -16.03 -0.95 18.48
C MET A 316 -16.81 -0.85 17.17
N THR A 317 -17.26 0.35 16.84
CA THR A 317 -17.93 0.66 15.57
C THR A 317 -17.00 0.41 14.38
N ALA A 318 -15.73 0.82 14.48
CA ALA A 318 -14.72 0.54 13.46
C ALA A 318 -14.47 -0.98 13.28
N ASN A 319 -14.56 -1.77 14.35
CA ASN A 319 -14.45 -3.23 14.28
C ASN A 319 -15.67 -3.86 13.62
N LEU A 320 -16.88 -3.34 13.86
CA LEU A 320 -18.11 -3.77 13.17
C LEU A 320 -17.96 -3.61 11.66
N ILE A 321 -17.54 -2.42 11.19
CA ILE A 321 -17.32 -2.16 9.76
C ILE A 321 -16.25 -3.10 9.19
N ARG A 322 -15.15 -3.34 9.92
CA ARG A 322 -14.11 -4.29 9.47
C ARG A 322 -14.66 -5.70 9.31
N GLY A 323 -15.42 -6.19 10.29
CA GLY A 323 -16.02 -7.52 10.25
C GLY A 323 -16.96 -7.68 9.04
N TRP A 324 -17.82 -6.68 8.82
CA TRP A 324 -18.71 -6.68 7.65
C TRP A 324 -17.92 -6.67 6.34
N PHE A 325 -16.87 -5.85 6.22
CA PHE A 325 -16.03 -5.83 5.02
C PHE A 325 -15.29 -7.15 4.78
N GLN A 326 -14.88 -7.86 5.85
CA GLN A 326 -14.29 -9.19 5.73
C GLN A 326 -15.30 -10.21 5.19
N ARG A 327 -16.55 -10.17 5.65
CA ARG A 327 -17.63 -11.03 5.10
C ARG A 327 -17.94 -10.72 3.64
N MET A 328 -17.83 -9.45 3.25
CA MET A 328 -18.01 -8.97 1.88
C MET A 328 -16.86 -9.37 0.94
N GLU A 329 -15.76 -9.98 1.40
CA GLU A 329 -14.57 -10.24 0.59
C GLU A 329 -14.86 -10.93 -0.77
N HIS A 330 -15.78 -11.88 -0.77
CA HIS A 330 -16.15 -12.62 -1.97
C HIS A 330 -16.88 -11.77 -3.03
N VAL A 331 -17.43 -10.61 -2.65
CA VAL A 331 -18.04 -9.63 -3.56
C VAL A 331 -17.05 -8.55 -4.04
N ARG A 332 -15.79 -8.57 -3.57
CA ARG A 332 -14.77 -7.53 -3.87
C ARG A 332 -14.69 -7.18 -5.35
N LYS A 333 -14.71 -8.18 -6.24
CA LYS A 333 -14.66 -7.98 -7.70
C LYS A 333 -15.78 -7.07 -8.25
N TYR A 334 -16.93 -7.04 -7.60
CA TYR A 334 -18.17 -6.41 -8.12
C TYR A 334 -18.58 -5.16 -7.37
N ALA A 335 -17.84 -4.78 -6.33
CA ALA A 335 -18.25 -3.74 -5.41
C ALA A 335 -17.11 -2.76 -5.10
N PHE A 336 -17.48 -1.51 -4.90
CA PHE A 336 -16.68 -0.48 -4.27
C PHE A 336 -17.52 0.17 -3.19
N GLY A 337 -16.95 0.42 -2.01
CA GLY A 337 -17.66 1.01 -0.89
C GLY A 337 -16.78 1.97 -0.10
N VAL A 338 -17.38 3.05 0.41
CA VAL A 338 -16.76 3.94 1.39
C VAL A 338 -17.69 4.04 2.57
N ALA A 339 -17.28 3.50 3.72
CA ALA A 339 -17.98 3.63 4.98
C ALA A 339 -17.27 4.65 5.88
N LEU A 340 -18.02 5.58 6.44
CA LEU A 340 -17.55 6.66 7.29
C LEU A 340 -18.21 6.55 8.67
N ILE A 341 -17.41 6.75 9.71
CA ILE A 341 -17.88 6.99 11.07
C ILE A 341 -17.90 8.50 11.25
N ILE A 342 -19.09 9.07 11.40
CA ILE A 342 -19.29 10.52 11.49
C ILE A 342 -19.87 10.93 12.83
N GLY A 343 -19.36 12.00 13.43
CA GLY A 343 -19.84 12.52 14.70
C GLY A 343 -18.76 12.75 15.73
N GLU A 344 -18.98 12.21 16.92
CA GLU A 344 -18.11 12.33 18.08
C GLU A 344 -17.85 10.95 18.68
N GLU A 345 -16.75 10.78 19.42
CA GLU A 345 -16.25 9.48 19.88
C GLU A 345 -17.30 8.60 20.58
N ARG A 346 -18.25 9.21 21.32
CA ARG A 346 -19.32 8.51 22.05
C ARG A 346 -20.72 8.64 21.45
N ARG A 347 -20.85 9.35 20.33
CA ARG A 347 -22.11 9.56 19.63
C ARG A 347 -21.82 9.75 18.16
N HIS A 348 -21.77 8.66 17.41
CA HIS A 348 -21.41 8.66 16.00
C HIS A 348 -22.28 7.71 15.18
N ASP A 349 -22.39 8.04 13.91
CA ASP A 349 -23.19 7.30 12.95
C ASP A 349 -22.27 6.59 11.96
N ILE A 350 -22.70 5.44 11.47
CA ILE A 350 -22.11 4.82 10.29
C ILE A 350 -22.96 5.24 9.08
N VAL A 351 -22.29 5.86 8.10
CA VAL A 351 -22.85 6.19 6.80
C VAL A 351 -21.93 5.67 5.72
N ALA A 352 -22.46 5.24 4.58
CA ALA A 352 -21.66 4.70 3.51
C ALA A 352 -22.20 5.05 2.12
N LEU A 353 -21.28 5.07 1.17
CA LEU A 353 -21.52 5.11 -0.27
C LEU A 353 -21.08 3.76 -0.83
N TRP A 354 -21.93 3.11 -1.62
CA TRP A 354 -21.61 1.86 -2.30
C TRP A 354 -21.88 1.94 -3.79
N VAL A 355 -21.09 1.24 -4.58
CA VAL A 355 -21.24 1.07 -6.02
C VAL A 355 -21.14 -0.42 -6.32
N PHE A 356 -22.23 -0.99 -6.83
CA PHE A 356 -22.34 -2.41 -7.15
C PHE A 356 -22.54 -2.63 -8.64
N ARG A 357 -21.93 -3.70 -9.16
CA ARG A 357 -22.16 -4.17 -10.51
C ARG A 357 -23.59 -4.69 -10.65
N GLY A 358 -24.27 -4.28 -11.72
CA GLY A 358 -25.65 -4.67 -12.01
C GLY A 358 -26.64 -3.54 -11.73
N ARG A 359 -27.93 -3.89 -11.78
CA ARG A 359 -29.06 -2.99 -11.50
C ARG A 359 -29.72 -3.46 -10.22
N GLY A 360 -29.89 -2.54 -9.26
CA GLY A 360 -30.39 -2.83 -7.93
C GLY A 360 -29.33 -3.48 -7.01
N MET A 361 -29.78 -3.96 -5.86
CA MET A 361 -28.89 -4.65 -4.91
C MET A 361 -28.59 -6.07 -5.41
N PRO A 362 -27.31 -6.46 -5.56
CA PRO A 362 -27.00 -7.84 -5.94
C PRO A 362 -27.38 -8.83 -4.83
N ALA A 363 -28.01 -9.95 -5.18
CA ALA A 363 -28.36 -11.00 -4.21
C ALA A 363 -27.14 -11.50 -3.41
N ILE A 364 -25.97 -11.61 -4.07
CA ILE A 364 -24.71 -12.00 -3.40
C ILE A 364 -24.26 -11.01 -2.30
N VAL A 365 -24.79 -9.78 -2.31
CA VAL A 365 -24.55 -8.76 -1.27
C VAL A 365 -25.64 -8.83 -0.21
N GLU A 366 -26.91 -9.03 -0.60
CA GLU A 366 -28.04 -9.21 0.33
C GLU A 366 -27.84 -10.41 1.26
N ASP A 367 -27.24 -11.49 0.75
CA ASP A 367 -26.97 -12.71 1.51
C ASP A 367 -25.79 -12.57 2.51
N VAL A 368 -25.07 -11.43 2.49
CA VAL A 368 -23.96 -11.20 3.41
C VAL A 368 -24.48 -10.76 4.76
N GLU A 369 -24.13 -11.50 5.81
CA GLU A 369 -24.42 -11.15 7.19
C GLU A 369 -23.97 -9.72 7.52
N ASP A 370 -24.85 -9.00 8.22
CA ASP A 370 -24.84 -7.58 8.57
C ASP A 370 -25.33 -6.61 7.48
N THR A 371 -25.47 -7.02 6.21
CA THR A 371 -26.00 -6.14 5.16
C THR A 371 -27.41 -5.65 5.51
N GLU A 372 -28.20 -6.48 6.20
CA GLU A 372 -29.53 -6.18 6.69
C GLU A 372 -29.56 -5.18 7.87
N LEU A 373 -28.42 -4.93 8.53
CA LEU A 373 -28.32 -3.95 9.62
C LEU A 373 -28.25 -2.51 9.10
N PHE A 374 -28.26 -2.32 7.79
CA PHE A 374 -28.22 -1.02 7.15
C PHE A 374 -29.52 -0.74 6.37
N ASP A 375 -29.92 0.52 6.37
CA ASP A 375 -30.88 1.05 5.42
C ASP A 375 -30.16 1.42 4.13
N TRP A 376 -30.76 1.03 3.00
CA TRP A 376 -30.21 1.22 1.66
C TRP A 376 -31.12 2.10 0.82
N GLU A 377 -30.55 3.15 0.23
CA GLU A 377 -31.24 4.08 -0.66
C GLU A 377 -30.50 4.11 -2.00
N GLU A 378 -31.17 3.66 -3.07
CA GLU A 378 -30.60 3.73 -4.42
C GLU A 378 -30.45 5.18 -4.89
N VAL A 379 -29.28 5.51 -5.42
CA VAL A 379 -29.01 6.82 -6.01
C VAL A 379 -29.54 6.85 -7.45
N ALA A 380 -30.76 7.38 -7.61
CA ALA A 380 -31.43 7.45 -8.90
C ALA A 380 -30.67 8.29 -9.95
N ASP A 381 -30.05 9.39 -9.53
CA ASP A 381 -29.21 10.24 -10.39
C ASP A 381 -27.85 10.52 -9.72
N VAL A 382 -26.84 9.75 -10.15
CA VAL A 382 -25.46 9.87 -9.67
C VAL A 382 -24.82 11.20 -10.05
N ALA A 383 -25.19 11.79 -11.19
CA ALA A 383 -24.66 13.07 -11.62
C ALA A 383 -25.22 14.22 -10.77
N ALA A 384 -26.50 14.15 -10.39
CA ALA A 384 -27.11 15.12 -9.48
C ALA A 384 -26.51 15.07 -8.06
N GLN A 385 -26.07 13.89 -7.62
CA GLN A 385 -25.42 13.70 -6.30
C GLN A 385 -23.90 13.93 -6.33
N ARG A 386 -23.35 14.55 -7.38
CA ARG A 386 -21.90 14.68 -7.61
C ARG A 386 -21.13 15.23 -6.41
N GLU A 387 -21.62 16.30 -5.80
CA GLU A 387 -20.95 16.94 -4.66
C GLU A 387 -20.91 16.01 -3.45
N ARG A 388 -22.05 15.41 -3.08
CA ARG A 388 -22.15 14.49 -1.95
C ARG A 388 -21.32 13.22 -2.13
N ILE A 389 -21.33 12.65 -3.33
CA ILE A 389 -20.49 11.50 -3.67
C ILE A 389 -19.00 11.89 -3.58
N THR A 390 -18.61 13.05 -4.12
CA THR A 390 -17.23 13.54 -4.04
C THR A 390 -16.77 13.68 -2.59
N ASP A 391 -17.59 14.26 -1.73
CA ASP A 391 -17.27 14.43 -0.31
C ASP A 391 -17.11 13.09 0.39
N TYR A 392 -18.00 12.12 0.14
CA TYR A 392 -17.87 10.77 0.67
C TYR A 392 -16.61 10.06 0.16
N LEU A 393 -16.25 10.22 -1.13
CA LEU A 393 -15.00 9.68 -1.67
C LEU A 393 -13.77 10.32 -1.00
N CYS A 394 -13.80 11.62 -0.73
CA CYS A 394 -12.70 12.36 -0.10
C CYS A 394 -12.61 12.14 1.42
N TRP A 395 -13.73 11.82 2.06
CA TRP A 395 -13.95 11.76 3.52
C TRP A 395 -14.01 13.15 4.18
N GLU A 396 -14.42 14.15 3.42
CA GLU A 396 -14.49 15.53 3.89
C GLU A 396 -15.37 16.35 2.94
N GLY A 397 -16.02 17.38 3.49
CA GLY A 397 -16.80 18.34 2.74
C GLY A 397 -18.17 18.63 3.37
N PRO A 398 -18.85 19.69 2.87
CA PRO A 398 -20.03 20.26 3.52
C PRO A 398 -21.26 19.35 3.48
N THR A 399 -21.31 18.37 2.58
CA THR A 399 -22.45 17.46 2.47
C THR A 399 -22.41 16.31 3.50
N ILE A 400 -21.27 16.11 4.17
CA ILE A 400 -21.18 15.17 5.29
C ILE A 400 -21.69 15.90 6.54
N PRO A 401 -22.79 15.44 7.16
CA PRO A 401 -23.53 16.25 8.13
C PRO A 401 -22.82 16.40 9.48
N ARG A 402 -21.77 15.61 9.74
CA ARG A 402 -21.00 15.60 10.99
C ARG A 402 -19.52 15.34 10.69
N PRO A 403 -18.60 15.74 11.57
CA PRO A 403 -17.16 15.49 11.37
C PRO A 403 -16.86 14.01 11.13
N VAL A 404 -15.97 13.71 10.19
CA VAL A 404 -15.52 12.33 9.95
C VAL A 404 -14.46 11.97 11.00
N LEU A 405 -14.76 10.97 11.82
CA LEU A 405 -13.83 10.44 12.82
C LEU A 405 -12.88 9.41 12.23
N GLU A 406 -13.40 8.54 11.37
CA GLU A 406 -12.68 7.46 10.71
C GLU A 406 -13.47 7.03 9.47
N GLY A 407 -12.79 6.40 8.51
CA GLY A 407 -13.44 5.75 7.38
C GLY A 407 -12.76 4.44 7.01
N ARG A 408 -13.43 3.69 6.14
CA ARG A 408 -12.98 2.42 5.55
C ARG A 408 -13.38 2.39 4.08
N VAL A 409 -12.50 1.85 3.23
CA VAL A 409 -12.82 1.64 1.82
C VAL A 409 -12.82 0.16 1.49
N PHE A 410 -13.90 -0.31 0.90
CA PHE A 410 -14.03 -1.63 0.32
C PHE A 410 -13.68 -1.53 -1.16
N LYS A 411 -12.58 -2.16 -1.60
CA LYS A 411 -12.08 -2.06 -2.98
C LYS A 411 -11.29 -3.26 -3.41
#